data_AF-A0A1I6D5E1-F1
#
_entry.id   AF-A0A1I6D5E1-F1
#
_cell.length_a   1.000
_cell.length_b   1.000
_cell.length_c   1.000
_cell.angle_alpha   90.00
_cell.angle_beta   90.00
_cell.angle_gamma   90.00
#
_symmetry.space_group_name_H-M   'P 1'
#
loop_
_entity.id
_entity.type
_entity.pdbx_description
1 polymer ?
#
loop_
_entity_poly.entity_id
_entity_poly.type
_entity_poly.pdbx_seq_one_letter_code
_entity_poly.pdbx_strand_id
1 'polypeptide(L)'
;MDDMTHKLQELSKLTDLAFQRASAPLAEYARREAELRKAIAALTPSSEYFASQEVSDDAKETVRRGGAAMAWDRWAAKRKSQLNMDLARVLAEKAGVEAQARRAFGRSEVARHLLVDHKKG
;
A
#
# COMPACT_ATOMS: atom_id res chain seq x y z
N MET A 1 -40.23 10.68 -20.43
CA MET A 1 -38.76 10.46 -20.36
C MET A 1 -38.49 9.22 -21.18
N ASP A 2 -37.58 9.28 -22.14
CA ASP A 2 -37.30 8.19 -23.10
C ASP A 2 -36.74 6.93 -22.39
N ASP A 3 -37.17 5.73 -22.80
CA ASP A 3 -36.79 4.43 -22.20
C ASP A 3 -35.27 4.21 -22.29
N MET A 4 -34.65 4.65 -23.38
CA MET A 4 -33.19 4.61 -23.54
C MET A 4 -32.47 5.50 -22.53
N THR A 5 -33.00 6.70 -22.28
CA THR A 5 -32.45 7.62 -21.29
C THR A 5 -32.49 7.01 -19.88
N HIS A 6 -33.57 6.30 -19.53
CA HIS A 6 -33.68 5.62 -18.23
C HIS A 6 -32.63 4.51 -18.09
N LYS A 7 -32.50 3.65 -19.11
CA LYS A 7 -31.50 2.57 -19.14
C LYS A 7 -30.07 3.09 -19.01
N LEU A 8 -29.73 4.20 -19.69
CA LEU A 8 -28.40 4.82 -19.59
C LEU A 8 -28.15 5.42 -18.20
N GLN A 9 -29.18 5.96 -17.54
CA GLN A 9 -29.07 6.43 -16.15
C GLN A 9 -28.82 5.29 -15.16
N GLU A 10 -29.54 4.17 -15.31
CA GLU A 10 -29.33 2.98 -14.48
C GLU A 10 -27.95 2.38 -14.70
N LEU A 11 -27.51 2.29 -15.96
CA LEU A 11 -26.18 1.79 -16.30
C LEU A 11 -25.09 2.66 -15.68
N SER A 12 -25.20 3.99 -15.78
CA SER A 12 -24.25 4.92 -15.16
C SER A 12 -24.15 4.68 -13.65
N LYS A 13 -25.30 4.65 -12.94
CA LYS A 13 -25.35 4.39 -11.50
C LYS A 13 -24.73 3.05 -11.12
N LEU A 14 -25.02 2.00 -11.88
CA LEU A 14 -24.50 0.66 -11.64
C LEU A 14 -22.98 0.63 -11.80
N THR A 15 -22.46 1.26 -12.85
CA THR A 15 -21.01 1.32 -13.09
C THR A 15 -20.28 2.17 -12.06
N ASP A 16 -20.89 3.25 -11.57
CA ASP A 16 -20.35 4.05 -10.47
C ASP A 16 -20.25 3.24 -9.18
N LEU A 17 -21.31 2.50 -8.83
CA LEU A 17 -21.30 1.62 -7.66
C LEU A 17 -20.24 0.51 -7.79
N ALA A 18 -20.09 -0.05 -8.99
CA ALA A 18 -19.04 -1.03 -9.27
C ALA A 18 -17.63 -0.44 -9.10
N PHE A 19 -17.41 0.80 -9.51
CA PHE A 19 -16.16 1.51 -9.29
C PHE A 19 -15.90 1.75 -7.79
N GLN A 20 -16.88 2.25 -7.05
CA GLN A 20 -16.76 2.46 -5.60
C GLN A 20 -16.42 1.16 -4.86
N ARG A 21 -17.09 0.06 -5.22
CA ARG A 21 -16.80 -1.26 -4.64
C ARG A 21 -15.38 -1.73 -4.96
N ALA A 22 -14.92 -1.51 -6.19
CA ALA A 22 -13.58 -1.90 -6.61
C ALA A 22 -12.47 -1.07 -5.97
N SER A 23 -12.73 0.21 -5.66
CA SER A 23 -11.76 1.11 -5.04
C SER A 23 -11.74 1.04 -3.51
N ALA A 24 -12.83 0.58 -2.86
CA ALA A 24 -12.95 0.52 -1.41
C ALA A 24 -11.75 -0.16 -0.68
N PRO A 25 -11.16 -1.26 -1.18
CA PRO A 25 -10.05 -1.91 -0.49
C PRO A 25 -8.72 -1.12 -0.56
N LEU A 26 -8.57 -0.16 -1.47
CA LEU A 26 -7.30 0.53 -1.73
C LEU A 26 -6.78 1.29 -0.50
N ALA A 27 -7.67 1.85 0.32
CA ALA A 27 -7.31 2.56 1.54
C ALA A 27 -6.62 1.63 2.55
N GLU A 28 -7.12 0.41 2.70
CA GLU A 28 -6.53 -0.60 3.60
C GLU A 28 -5.17 -1.07 3.09
N TYR A 29 -5.01 -1.27 1.78
CA TYR A 29 -3.70 -1.59 1.21
C TYR A 29 -2.69 -0.46 1.40
N ALA A 30 -3.10 0.79 1.24
CA ALA A 30 -2.24 1.95 1.49
C ALA A 30 -1.80 2.04 2.97
N ARG A 31 -2.71 1.76 3.90
CA ARG A 31 -2.40 1.70 5.33
C ARG A 31 -1.38 0.59 5.64
N ARG A 32 -1.63 -0.63 5.19
CA ARG A 32 -0.73 -1.78 5.37
C ARG A 32 0.66 -1.52 4.79
N GLU A 33 0.72 -0.93 3.59
CA GLU A 33 1.98 -0.53 2.95
C GLU A 33 2.75 0.47 3.82
N ALA A 34 2.08 1.52 4.32
CA ALA A 34 2.70 2.53 5.17
C ALA A 34 3.23 1.94 6.49
N GLU A 35 2.47 1.05 7.11
CA GLU A 35 2.87 0.35 8.34
C GLU A 35 4.11 -0.51 8.14
N LEU A 36 4.17 -1.28 7.05
CA LEU A 36 5.33 -2.12 6.72
C LEU A 36 6.57 -1.27 6.45
N ARG A 37 6.43 -0.19 5.66
CA ARG A 37 7.55 0.75 5.41
C ARG A 37 8.06 1.38 6.70
N LYS A 38 7.16 1.80 7.60
CA LYS A 38 7.52 2.33 8.92
C LYS A 38 8.26 1.30 9.76
N ALA A 39 7.77 0.05 9.79
CA ALA A 39 8.41 -1.03 10.54
C ALA A 39 9.81 -1.37 10.00
N ILE A 40 10.00 -1.36 8.67
CA ILE A 40 11.31 -1.55 8.05
C ILE A 40 12.27 -0.41 8.42
N ALA A 41 11.80 0.83 8.37
CA ALA A 41 12.59 2.01 8.71
C ALA A 41 12.99 2.04 10.20
N ALA A 42 12.14 1.52 11.08
CA ALA A 42 12.43 1.43 12.52
C ALA A 42 13.51 0.39 12.87
N LEU A 43 13.83 -0.55 11.97
CA LEU A 43 14.90 -1.51 12.19
C LEU A 43 16.25 -0.87 11.86
N THR A 44 16.84 -0.20 12.83
CA THR A 44 18.18 0.40 12.70
C THR A 44 19.28 -0.62 13.02
N PRO A 45 20.40 -0.62 12.27
CA PRO A 45 21.58 -1.41 12.60
C PRO A 45 22.13 -0.99 13.97
N SER A 46 22.76 -1.93 14.67
CA SER A 46 23.44 -1.64 15.94
C SER A 46 24.56 -0.59 15.76
N SER A 47 25.16 -0.51 14.57
CA SER A 47 26.17 0.51 14.23
C SER A 47 25.64 1.94 14.31
N GLU A 48 24.38 2.20 13.94
CA GLU A 48 23.78 3.54 14.06
C GLU A 48 23.57 3.90 15.54
N TYR A 49 23.17 2.94 16.36
CA TYR A 49 23.04 3.13 17.81
C TYR A 49 24.41 3.43 18.46
N PHE A 50 25.46 2.66 18.13
CA PHE A 50 26.81 2.89 18.68
C PHE A 50 27.56 4.09 18.08
N ALA A 51 27.11 4.61 16.92
CA ALA A 51 27.64 5.84 16.34
C ALA A 51 27.11 7.11 17.03
N SER A 52 26.07 7.00 17.87
CA SER A 52 25.59 8.12 18.69
C SER A 52 26.64 8.51 19.74
N GLN A 53 26.86 9.81 19.93
CA GLN A 53 27.85 10.33 20.91
C GLN A 53 27.45 10.06 22.37
N GLU A 54 26.26 9.51 22.62
CA GLU A 54 25.71 9.27 23.96
C GLU A 54 26.21 7.96 24.60
N VAL A 55 26.86 7.07 23.84
CA VAL A 55 27.38 5.80 24.37
C VAL A 55 28.87 5.93 24.71
N SER A 56 29.24 5.67 25.98
CA SER A 56 30.63 5.62 26.44
C SER A 56 31.44 4.53 25.72
N ASP A 57 32.73 4.77 25.50
CA ASP A 57 33.61 3.84 24.79
C ASP A 57 33.80 2.50 25.52
N ASP A 58 33.73 2.48 26.86
CA ASP A 58 33.73 1.25 27.67
C ASP A 58 32.47 0.40 27.44
N ALA A 59 31.32 1.06 27.26
CA ALA A 59 30.07 0.38 26.94
C ALA A 59 30.10 -0.19 25.50
N LYS A 60 30.69 0.54 24.55
CA LYS A 60 30.92 0.05 23.18
C LYS A 60 31.85 -1.17 23.17
N GLU A 61 32.93 -1.16 23.95
CA GLU A 61 33.88 -2.27 24.08
C GLU A 61 33.21 -3.52 24.67
N THR A 62 32.41 -3.34 25.73
CA THR A 62 31.68 -4.42 26.40
C THR A 62 30.68 -5.10 25.46
N VAL A 63 29.91 -4.31 24.70
CA VAL A 63 28.96 -4.87 23.73
C VAL A 63 29.66 -5.57 22.57
N ARG A 64 30.79 -5.03 22.10
CA ARG A 64 31.59 -5.62 21.02
C ARG A 64 32.16 -6.98 21.44
N ARG A 65 32.69 -7.08 22.66
CA ARG A 65 33.21 -8.35 23.22
C ARG A 65 32.11 -9.37 23.53
N GLY A 66 30.91 -8.90 23.90
CA GLY A 66 29.76 -9.75 24.21
C GLY A 66 28.98 -10.29 23.00
N GLY A 67 29.28 -9.84 21.78
CA GLY A 67 28.61 -10.32 20.55
C GLY A 67 27.14 -9.89 20.39
N ALA A 68 26.60 -9.09 21.32
CA ALA A 68 25.21 -8.65 21.31
C ALA A 68 24.86 -7.78 20.09
N ALA A 69 25.80 -6.94 19.62
CA ALA A 69 25.66 -6.16 18.39
C ALA A 69 25.44 -7.07 17.16
N MET A 70 26.27 -8.11 17.01
CA MET A 70 26.14 -9.05 15.90
C MET A 70 24.85 -9.87 15.97
N ALA A 71 24.38 -10.21 17.17
CA ALA A 71 23.10 -10.89 17.36
C ALA A 71 21.91 -10.01 16.97
N TRP A 72 21.93 -8.73 17.36
CA TRP A 72 20.94 -7.74 16.93
C TRP A 72 20.93 -7.58 15.42
N ASP A 73 22.09 -7.38 14.79
CA ASP A 73 22.17 -7.15 13.35
C ASP A 73 21.67 -8.34 12.54
N ARG A 74 21.99 -9.58 12.96
CA ARG A 74 21.46 -10.79 12.34
C ARG A 74 19.93 -10.89 12.49
N TRP A 75 19.41 -10.61 13.67
CA TRP A 75 17.96 -10.61 13.91
C TRP A 75 17.27 -9.53 13.06
N ALA A 76 17.81 -8.30 13.05
CA ALA A 76 17.28 -7.17 12.31
C ALA A 76 17.31 -7.45 10.79
N ALA A 77 18.38 -8.04 10.27
CA ALA A 77 18.47 -8.45 8.86
C ALA A 77 17.40 -9.50 8.50
N LYS A 78 17.24 -10.54 9.33
CA LYS A 78 16.19 -11.54 9.15
C LYS A 78 14.80 -10.92 9.20
N ARG A 79 14.56 -10.00 10.15
CA ARG A 79 13.28 -9.32 10.30
C ARG A 79 12.97 -8.38 9.13
N LYS A 80 13.96 -7.62 8.64
CA LYS A 80 13.84 -6.79 7.42
C LYS A 80 13.50 -7.64 6.21
N SER A 81 14.16 -8.80 6.03
CA SER A 81 13.86 -9.72 4.94
C SER A 81 12.40 -10.18 4.98
N GLN A 82 11.90 -10.58 6.15
CA GLN A 82 10.48 -10.95 6.32
C GLN A 82 9.53 -9.80 5.98
N LEU A 83 9.77 -8.61 6.54
CA LEU A 83 8.91 -7.44 6.29
C LEU A 83 8.91 -7.01 4.81
N ASN A 84 10.06 -7.14 4.12
CA ASN A 84 10.15 -6.87 2.69
C ASN A 84 9.33 -7.86 1.86
N MET A 85 9.31 -9.14 2.25
CA MET A 85 8.44 -10.14 1.60
C MET A 85 6.96 -9.84 1.83
N ASP A 86 6.60 -9.44 3.04
CA ASP A 86 5.23 -9.04 3.36
C ASP A 86 4.82 -7.77 2.56
N LEU A 87 5.74 -6.80 2.43
CA LEU A 87 5.55 -5.60 1.61
C LEU A 87 5.38 -5.94 0.13
N ALA A 88 6.21 -6.83 -0.42
CA ALA A 88 6.09 -7.26 -1.80
C ALA A 88 4.72 -7.92 -2.07
N ARG A 89 4.23 -8.74 -1.14
CA ARG A 89 2.89 -9.33 -1.21
C ARG A 89 1.79 -8.26 -1.21
N VAL A 90 1.84 -7.31 -0.28
CA VAL A 90 0.88 -6.21 -0.20
C VAL A 90 0.86 -5.39 -1.49
N LEU A 91 2.04 -5.09 -2.06
CA LEU A 91 2.15 -4.35 -3.32
C LEU A 91 1.55 -5.13 -4.49
N ALA A 92 1.78 -6.44 -4.58
CA ALA A 92 1.19 -7.28 -5.62
C ALA A 92 -0.34 -7.34 -5.52
N GLU A 93 -0.88 -7.54 -4.31
CA GLU A 93 -2.32 -7.54 -4.04
C GLU A 93 -2.95 -6.18 -4.40
N LYS A 94 -2.32 -5.08 -3.95
CA LYS A 94 -2.74 -3.71 -4.24
C LYS A 94 -2.79 -3.44 -5.74
N ALA A 95 -1.75 -3.82 -6.48
CA ALA A 95 -1.69 -3.65 -7.94
C ALA A 95 -2.85 -4.36 -8.66
N GLY A 96 -3.25 -5.54 -8.17
CA GLY A 96 -4.42 -6.26 -8.67
C GLY A 96 -5.73 -5.51 -8.44
N VAL A 97 -5.93 -4.96 -7.24
CA VAL A 97 -7.12 -4.15 -6.92
C VAL A 97 -7.15 -2.85 -7.71
N GLU A 98 -6.02 -2.16 -7.85
CA GLU A 98 -5.93 -0.95 -8.65
C GLU A 98 -6.27 -1.22 -10.12
N ALA A 99 -5.84 -2.34 -10.68
CA ALA A 99 -6.19 -2.73 -12.05
C ALA A 99 -7.71 -2.94 -12.21
N GLN A 100 -8.37 -3.53 -11.22
CA GLN A 100 -9.83 -3.70 -11.22
C GLN A 100 -10.54 -2.35 -11.09
N ALA A 101 -10.09 -1.49 -10.17
CA ALA A 101 -10.64 -0.16 -9.98
C ALA A 101 -10.50 0.69 -11.26
N ARG A 102 -9.34 0.66 -11.93
CA ARG A 102 -9.11 1.37 -13.21
C ARG A 102 -10.09 0.90 -14.30
N ARG A 103 -10.35 -0.40 -14.42
CA ARG A 103 -11.32 -0.93 -15.39
C ARG A 103 -12.74 -0.51 -15.05
N ALA A 104 -13.12 -0.56 -13.77
CA ALA A 104 -14.44 -0.15 -13.32
C ALA A 104 -14.68 1.35 -13.56
N PHE A 105 -13.68 2.18 -13.28
CA PHE A 105 -13.69 3.61 -13.58
C PHE A 105 -13.85 3.89 -15.08
N GLY A 106 -13.09 3.19 -15.94
CA GLY A 106 -13.24 3.35 -17.39
C GLY A 106 -14.67 3.04 -17.86
N ARG A 107 -15.30 2.01 -17.31
CA ARG A 107 -16.71 1.68 -17.61
C ARG A 107 -17.68 2.75 -17.11
N SER A 108 -17.47 3.31 -15.93
CA SER A 108 -18.34 4.36 -15.39
C SER A 108 -18.25 5.64 -16.23
N GLU A 109 -17.04 6.01 -16.65
CA GLU A 109 -16.85 7.17 -17.54
C GLU A 109 -17.52 6.99 -18.90
N VAL A 110 -17.41 5.80 -19.50
CA VAL A 110 -18.09 5.50 -20.77
C VAL A 110 -19.62 5.58 -20.60
N ALA A 111 -20.18 4.98 -19.55
CA ALA A 111 -21.62 5.02 -19.30
C ALA A 111 -22.12 6.47 -19.09
N ARG A 112 -21.34 7.27 -18.36
CA ARG A 112 -21.61 8.70 -18.15
C ARG A 112 -21.58 9.49 -19.46
N HIS A 113 -20.59 9.25 -20.32
CA HIS A 113 -20.49 9.89 -21.62
C HIS A 113 -21.66 9.53 -22.54
N LEU A 114 -22.02 8.25 -22.66
CA LEU A 114 -23.18 7.82 -23.46
C LEU A 114 -24.48 8.50 -23.02
N LEU A 115 -24.70 8.64 -21.71
CA LEU A 115 -25.87 9.35 -21.17
C LEU A 115 -25.86 10.84 -21.54
N VAL A 116 -24.70 11.49 -21.51
CA VAL A 116 -24.57 12.91 -21.88
C VAL A 116 -24.81 13.10 -23.37
N ASP A 117 -24.24 12.24 -24.21
CA ASP A 117 -24.39 12.32 -25.66
C ASP A 117 -25.85 12.07 -26.09
N HIS A 118 -26.52 11.08 -25.48
CA HIS A 118 -27.95 10.81 -25.73
C HIS A 118 -28.88 11.95 -25.28
N LYS A 119 -28.47 12.78 -24.31
CA LYS A 119 -29.24 13.95 -23.88
C LYS A 119 -29.03 15.19 -24.76
N LYS A 120 -27.97 15.21 -25.58
CA LYS A 120 -27.61 16.33 -26.45
C LYS A 120 -28.15 16.16 -27.88
N GLY A 121 -28.34 14.91 -28.33
CA GLY A 121 -29.02 14.58 -29.59
C GLY A 121 -30.53 14.57 -29.43
#